data_AF-A0A6P6XW73-F1
#
_entry.id   AF-A0A6P6XW73-F1
#
_cell.length_a   1.000
_cell.length_b   1.000
_cell.length_c   1.000
_cell.angle_alpha   90.00
_cell.angle_beta   90.00
_cell.angle_gamma   90.00
#
_symmetry.space_group_name_H-M   'P 1'
#
loop_
_entity.id
_entity.type
_entity.pdbx_description
1 polymer ?
#
loop_
_entity_poly.entity_id
_entity_poly.type
_entity_poly.pdbx_seq_one_letter_code
_entity_poly.pdbx_strand_id
1 'polypeptide(L)'
;MIRNNFVKSIKQIIKNFHSTKITTNNFNNNDNKRLELTLAIIKPHICNDPSCLQEIRSIIVKNKFLLIKSAQIHLTRVQAELFYEEHRGKFFYERLVTLMTSGELSVHILAKINAIQEWRKLMGPTKVFKTRLEQPNTIRGIFGLTDTRNATHGSDSTETAHREIELFFPKFSIQNWFEYEEFEWRTKNDFILDKKQWIHRMKNEKC
;
A
#
# COMPACT_ATOMS: atom_id res chain seq x y z
N MET A 1 24.99 58.07 -3.34
CA MET A 1 23.93 57.91 -4.36
C MET A 1 23.50 56.45 -4.61
N ILE A 2 24.33 55.43 -4.34
CA ILE A 2 24.07 54.02 -4.71
C ILE A 2 23.13 53.28 -3.73
N ARG A 3 23.12 53.66 -2.44
CA ARG A 3 22.37 52.97 -1.38
C ARG A 3 20.84 53.15 -1.46
N ASN A 4 20.38 54.26 -2.05
CA ASN A 4 18.94 54.56 -2.17
C ASN A 4 18.25 53.84 -3.34
N ASN A 5 19.00 53.48 -4.39
CA ASN A 5 18.44 52.75 -5.53
C ASN A 5 18.22 51.26 -5.21
N PHE A 6 19.06 50.68 -4.35
CA PHE A 6 18.94 49.29 -3.91
C PHE A 6 17.69 49.07 -3.03
N VAL A 7 17.42 49.98 -2.10
CA VAL A 7 16.25 49.90 -1.22
C VAL A 7 14.94 50.13 -1.99
N LYS A 8 14.94 50.98 -3.02
CA LYS A 8 13.78 51.16 -3.92
C LYS A 8 13.51 49.90 -4.75
N SER A 9 14.56 49.23 -5.24
CA SER A 9 14.44 47.96 -5.99
C SER A 9 13.81 46.85 -5.14
N ILE A 10 14.26 46.69 -3.89
CA ILE A 10 13.70 45.68 -2.97
C ILE A 10 12.24 45.96 -2.64
N LYS A 11 11.87 47.22 -2.39
CA LYS A 11 10.47 47.60 -2.14
C LYS A 11 9.57 47.32 -3.35
N GLN A 12 10.07 47.52 -4.57
CA GLN A 12 9.33 47.19 -5.79
C GLN A 12 9.17 45.68 -5.98
N ILE A 13 10.20 44.89 -5.66
CA ILE A 13 10.16 43.42 -5.71
C ILE A 13 9.13 42.88 -4.70
N ILE A 14 9.11 43.40 -3.46
CA ILE A 14 8.14 43.01 -2.43
C ILE A 14 6.70 43.41 -2.83
N LYS A 15 6.53 44.58 -3.46
CA LYS A 15 5.21 45.03 -3.93
C LYS A 15 4.70 44.18 -5.10
N ASN A 16 5.60 43.72 -5.98
CA ASN A 16 5.28 42.79 -7.05
C ASN A 16 4.96 41.37 -6.52
N PHE A 17 5.60 40.95 -5.41
CA PHE A 17 5.31 39.67 -4.75
C PHE A 17 3.90 39.61 -4.14
N HIS A 18 3.38 40.75 -3.68
CA HIS A 18 2.02 40.87 -3.14
C HIS A 18 0.93 41.16 -4.20
N SER A 19 1.30 41.48 -5.45
CA SER A 19 0.35 41.81 -6.51
C SER A 19 0.04 40.66 -7.47
N THR A 20 0.76 39.54 -7.38
CA THR A 20 0.36 38.30 -8.05
C THR A 20 -0.82 37.70 -7.32
N LYS A 21 -2.03 38.14 -7.68
CA LYS A 21 -3.25 37.36 -7.47
C LYS A 21 -3.02 36.01 -8.14
N ILE A 22 -2.68 35.01 -7.34
CA ILE A 22 -2.77 33.62 -7.72
C ILE A 22 -4.25 33.40 -8.02
N THR A 23 -4.57 33.30 -9.31
CA THR A 23 -5.82 32.72 -9.78
C THR A 23 -5.96 31.38 -9.07
N THR A 24 -6.97 31.29 -8.20
CA THR A 24 -7.37 30.07 -7.51
C THR A 24 -7.85 29.07 -8.56
N ASN A 25 -6.89 28.42 -9.21
CA ASN A 25 -7.14 27.16 -9.88
C ASN A 25 -7.58 26.18 -8.78
N ASN A 26 -8.69 25.49 -9.01
CA ASN A 26 -9.17 24.40 -8.18
C ASN A 26 -8.06 23.35 -8.03
N PHE A 27 -7.21 23.48 -7.01
CA PHE A 27 -6.33 22.43 -6.58
C PHE A 27 -7.21 21.35 -5.97
N ASN A 28 -7.21 20.16 -6.58
CA ASN A 28 -7.77 19.00 -5.92
C ASN A 28 -7.02 18.82 -4.60
N ASN A 29 -7.73 18.87 -3.47
CA ASN A 29 -7.17 18.71 -2.11
C ASN A 29 -6.36 17.40 -1.91
N ASN A 30 -6.32 16.52 -2.89
CA ASN A 30 -5.54 15.28 -2.88
C ASN A 30 -4.08 15.46 -3.35
N ASP A 31 -3.75 16.53 -4.07
CA ASP A 31 -2.39 16.70 -4.65
C ASP A 31 -1.31 16.95 -3.57
N ASN A 32 -1.72 17.39 -2.38
CA ASN A 32 -0.86 17.63 -1.22
C ASN A 32 -0.77 16.46 -0.22
N LYS A 33 -1.55 15.39 -0.39
CA LYS A 33 -1.49 14.26 0.54
C LYS A 33 -0.37 13.31 0.14
N ARG A 34 0.54 13.04 1.08
CA ARG A 34 1.61 12.04 0.89
C ARG A 34 1.01 10.65 0.71
N LEU A 35 1.74 9.79 0.01
CA LEU A 35 1.41 8.37 -0.05
C LEU A 35 1.58 7.74 1.33
N GLU A 36 0.80 6.71 1.60
CA GLU A 36 0.93 5.83 2.77
C GLU A 36 1.33 4.44 2.27
N LEU A 37 2.13 3.72 3.07
CA LEU A 37 2.47 2.32 2.81
C LEU A 37 1.61 1.39 3.67
N THR A 38 1.19 0.27 3.09
CA THR A 38 0.55 -0.83 3.81
C THR A 38 1.14 -2.16 3.34
N LEU A 39 1.12 -3.17 4.22
CA LEU A 39 1.34 -4.54 3.80
C LEU A 39 0.02 -5.14 3.27
N ALA A 40 0.11 -5.86 2.16
CA ALA A 40 -0.96 -6.73 1.66
C ALA A 40 -0.43 -8.15 1.51
N ILE A 41 -1.14 -9.12 2.08
CA ILE A 41 -0.84 -10.54 1.89
C ILE A 41 -2.04 -11.20 1.22
N ILE A 42 -1.77 -11.98 0.18
CA ILE A 42 -2.72 -12.91 -0.44
C ILE A 42 -2.37 -14.30 0.08
N LYS A 43 -3.32 -14.93 0.76
CA LYS A 43 -3.10 -16.14 1.57
C LYS A 43 -2.97 -17.40 0.70
N PRO A 44 -2.36 -18.48 1.23
CA PRO A 44 -2.02 -19.67 0.43
C PRO A 44 -3.18 -20.31 -0.36
N HIS A 45 -4.37 -20.40 0.26
CA HIS A 45 -5.56 -20.94 -0.43
C HIS A 45 -5.96 -20.20 -1.72
N ILE A 46 -5.58 -18.93 -1.88
CA ILE A 46 -5.76 -18.19 -3.13
C ILE A 46 -4.56 -18.38 -4.06
N CYS A 47 -3.34 -18.35 -3.52
CA CYS A 47 -2.12 -18.54 -4.31
C CYS A 47 -2.04 -19.91 -5.00
N ASN A 48 -2.71 -20.93 -4.45
CA ASN A 48 -2.85 -22.24 -5.07
C ASN A 48 -3.69 -22.23 -6.36
N ASP A 49 -4.45 -21.16 -6.63
CA ASP A 49 -5.13 -20.93 -7.90
C ASP A 49 -4.54 -19.69 -8.59
N PRO A 50 -3.71 -19.87 -9.65
CA PRO A 50 -3.09 -18.77 -10.37
C PRO A 50 -4.08 -17.74 -10.94
N SER A 51 -5.29 -18.18 -11.32
CA SER A 51 -6.32 -17.31 -11.87
C SER A 51 -6.89 -16.37 -10.79
N CYS A 52 -7.18 -16.90 -9.60
CA CYS A 52 -7.63 -16.10 -8.47
C CYS A 52 -6.55 -15.11 -8.00
N LEU A 53 -5.29 -15.55 -7.93
CA LEU A 53 -4.18 -14.68 -7.58
C LEU A 53 -4.02 -13.52 -8.58
N GLN A 54 -4.10 -13.81 -9.87
CA GLN A 54 -4.02 -12.78 -10.93
C GLN A 54 -5.20 -11.81 -10.86
N GLU A 55 -6.40 -12.27 -10.56
CA GLU A 55 -7.57 -11.40 -10.43
C GLU A 55 -7.42 -10.45 -9.24
N ILE A 56 -7.00 -10.92 -8.06
CA ILE A 56 -6.77 -10.04 -6.90
C ILE A 56 -5.70 -8.98 -7.21
N ARG A 57 -4.59 -9.37 -7.84
CA ARG A 57 -3.55 -8.40 -8.24
C ARG A 57 -4.07 -7.40 -9.27
N SER A 58 -4.94 -7.83 -10.17
CA SER A 58 -5.63 -6.94 -11.12
C SER A 58 -6.59 -5.98 -10.42
N ILE A 59 -7.32 -6.44 -9.40
CA ILE A 59 -8.18 -5.60 -8.54
C ILE A 59 -7.34 -4.53 -7.84
N ILE A 60 -6.18 -4.88 -7.28
CA ILE A 60 -5.24 -3.94 -6.63
C ILE A 60 -4.86 -2.82 -7.60
N VAL A 61 -4.40 -3.17 -8.81
CA VAL A 61 -3.98 -2.19 -9.84
C VAL A 61 -5.16 -1.35 -10.34
N LYS A 62 -6.32 -1.97 -10.60
CA LYS A 62 -7.55 -1.26 -11.01
C LYS A 62 -7.97 -0.22 -9.96
N ASN A 63 -7.76 -0.50 -8.67
CA ASN A 63 -8.04 0.40 -7.55
C ASN A 63 -6.91 1.39 -7.24
N LYS A 64 -5.97 1.57 -8.18
CA LYS A 64 -4.91 2.60 -8.16
C LYS A 64 -3.93 2.46 -6.99
N PHE A 65 -3.69 1.23 -6.53
CA PHE A 65 -2.56 0.94 -5.65
C PHE A 65 -1.27 0.77 -6.46
N LEU A 66 -0.19 1.34 -5.95
CA LEU A 66 1.15 1.10 -6.44
C LEU A 66 1.74 -0.10 -5.71
N LEU A 67 2.04 -1.16 -6.43
CA LEU A 67 2.86 -2.26 -5.92
C LEU A 67 4.34 -1.85 -5.90
N ILE A 68 4.88 -1.46 -4.75
CA ILE A 68 6.26 -1.00 -4.58
C ILE A 68 7.24 -2.17 -4.52
N LYS A 69 6.86 -3.22 -3.79
CA LYS A 69 7.64 -4.45 -3.67
C LYS A 69 6.70 -5.64 -3.60
N SER A 70 7.14 -6.76 -4.17
CA SER A 70 6.37 -7.99 -4.20
C SER A 70 7.30 -9.19 -3.99
N ALA A 71 6.82 -10.19 -3.28
CA ALA A 71 7.50 -11.46 -3.10
C ALA A 71 6.48 -12.59 -2.96
N GLN A 72 6.87 -13.78 -3.42
CA GLN A 72 6.20 -15.02 -3.07
C GLN A 72 7.01 -15.72 -2.00
N ILE A 73 6.37 -16.13 -0.91
CA ILE A 73 7.05 -16.57 0.31
C ILE A 73 6.36 -17.83 0.82
N HIS A 74 7.15 -18.80 1.28
CA HIS A 74 6.67 -19.93 2.06
C HIS A 74 7.02 -19.69 3.53
N LEU A 75 6.00 -19.53 4.39
CA LEU A 75 6.24 -19.32 5.81
C LEU A 75 6.52 -20.64 6.51
N THR A 76 7.60 -20.66 7.29
CA THR A 76 7.75 -21.67 8.34
C THR A 76 6.73 -21.43 9.45
N ARG A 77 6.43 -22.48 10.22
CA ARG A 77 5.53 -22.37 11.37
C ARG A 77 5.97 -21.31 12.37
N VAL A 78 7.26 -21.27 12.70
CA VAL A 78 7.83 -20.29 13.63
C VAL A 78 7.59 -18.86 13.13
N GLN A 79 7.82 -18.59 11.84
CA GLN A 79 7.56 -17.27 11.27
C GLN A 79 6.07 -16.90 11.30
N ALA A 80 5.17 -17.84 11.00
CA ALA A 80 3.73 -17.59 11.07
C ALA A 80 3.25 -17.35 12.51
N GLU A 81 3.79 -18.07 13.49
CA GLU A 81 3.47 -17.89 14.91
C GLU A 81 3.95 -16.53 15.44
N LEU A 82 5.16 -16.11 15.07
CA LEU A 82 5.69 -14.77 15.38
C LEU A 82 4.86 -13.67 14.72
N PHE A 83 4.49 -13.85 13.45
CA PHE A 83 3.67 -12.87 12.73
C PHE A 83 2.29 -12.65 13.39
N TYR A 84 1.66 -13.72 13.86
CA TYR A 84 0.35 -13.68 14.52
C TYR A 84 0.42 -13.73 16.05
N GLU A 85 1.54 -13.36 16.67
CA GLU A 85 1.75 -13.48 18.12
C GLU A 85 0.63 -12.81 18.94
N GLU A 86 0.14 -11.65 18.50
CA GLU A 86 -0.96 -10.90 19.12
C GLU A 86 -2.30 -11.68 19.15
N HIS A 87 -2.41 -12.78 18.40
CA HIS A 87 -3.57 -13.67 18.36
C HIS A 87 -3.35 -14.98 19.12
N ARG A 88 -2.20 -15.16 19.78
CA ARG A 88 -1.93 -16.34 20.60
C ARG A 88 -3.02 -16.52 21.66
N GLY A 89 -3.48 -17.75 21.83
CA GLY A 89 -4.58 -18.10 22.75
C GLY A 89 -5.99 -17.85 22.23
N LYS A 90 -6.17 -17.25 21.04
CA LYS A 90 -7.50 -17.18 20.40
C LYS A 90 -7.85 -18.55 19.80
N PHE A 91 -9.13 -18.93 19.87
CA PHE A 91 -9.62 -20.24 19.38
C PHE A 91 -9.31 -20.53 17.90
N PHE A 92 -9.09 -19.49 17.09
CA PHE A 92 -8.77 -19.61 15.67
C PHE A 92 -7.27 -19.60 15.36
N TYR A 93 -6.39 -19.38 16.35
CA TYR A 93 -4.95 -19.18 16.16
C TYR A 93 -4.29 -20.34 15.42
N GLU A 94 -4.48 -21.57 15.90
CA GLU A 94 -3.89 -22.77 15.30
C GLU A 94 -4.33 -22.98 13.85
N ARG A 95 -5.61 -22.72 13.56
CA ARG A 95 -6.14 -22.80 12.20
C ARG A 95 -5.56 -21.72 11.29
N LEU A 96 -5.29 -20.54 11.83
CA LEU A 96 -4.67 -19.43 11.10
C LEU A 96 -3.21 -19.74 10.78
N VAL A 97 -2.42 -20.17 11.78
CA VAL A 97 -1.02 -20.57 11.60
C VAL A 97 -0.93 -21.70 10.57
N THR A 98 -1.74 -22.76 10.74
CA THR A 98 -1.77 -23.91 9.81
C THR A 98 -2.09 -23.49 8.37
N LEU A 99 -3.04 -22.56 8.18
CA LEU A 99 -3.35 -22.05 6.84
C LEU A 99 -2.16 -21.29 6.24
N MET A 100 -1.48 -20.48 7.05
CA MET A 100 -0.43 -19.58 6.57
C MET A 100 0.87 -20.31 6.25
N THR A 101 1.04 -21.51 6.79
CA THR A 101 2.16 -22.43 6.50
C THR A 101 1.80 -23.51 5.48
N SER A 102 0.58 -23.52 4.93
CA SER A 102 0.12 -24.64 4.07
C SER A 102 0.60 -24.55 2.62
N GLY A 103 1.30 -23.48 2.24
CA GLY A 103 1.65 -23.18 0.86
C GLY A 103 2.32 -21.83 0.72
N GLU A 104 2.65 -21.49 -0.53
CA GLU A 104 3.18 -20.18 -0.88
C GLU A 104 2.11 -19.09 -0.70
N LEU A 105 2.51 -17.93 -0.18
CA LEU A 105 1.69 -16.73 -0.11
C LEU A 105 2.35 -15.59 -0.88
N SER A 106 1.52 -14.65 -1.35
CA SER A 106 2.01 -13.47 -2.07
C SER A 106 1.96 -12.26 -1.16
N VAL A 107 3.10 -11.60 -0.95
CA VAL A 107 3.24 -10.40 -0.12
C VAL A 107 3.55 -9.20 -1.01
N HIS A 108 2.88 -8.09 -0.73
CA HIS A 108 3.03 -6.84 -1.46
C HIS A 108 3.15 -5.67 -0.50
N ILE A 109 4.12 -4.79 -0.74
CA ILE A 109 4.13 -3.43 -0.20
C ILE A 109 3.31 -2.58 -1.16
N LEU A 110 2.19 -2.05 -0.68
CA LEU A 110 1.31 -1.19 -1.47
C LEU A 110 1.47 0.27 -1.04
N ALA A 111 1.50 1.19 -2.01
CA ALA A 111 1.44 2.62 -1.77
C ALA A 111 0.20 3.26 -2.40
N LYS A 112 -0.46 4.15 -1.64
CA LYS A 112 -1.61 4.97 -2.06
C LYS A 112 -1.85 6.04 -1.01
N ILE A 113 -2.51 7.15 -1.36
CA ILE A 113 -3.07 8.05 -0.33
C ILE A 113 -4.08 7.24 0.51
N ASN A 114 -3.91 7.23 1.84
CA ASN A 114 -4.69 6.43 2.78
C ASN A 114 -4.67 4.92 2.46
N ALA A 115 -3.53 4.38 2.04
CA ALA A 115 -3.38 3.01 1.60
C ALA A 115 -3.94 1.98 2.58
N ILE A 116 -3.75 2.16 3.89
CA ILE A 116 -4.22 1.23 4.91
C ILE A 116 -5.75 1.18 4.91
N GLN A 117 -6.39 2.36 5.01
CA GLN A 117 -7.86 2.46 5.02
C GLN A 117 -8.46 1.94 3.71
N GLU A 118 -7.89 2.34 2.58
CA GLU A 118 -8.34 1.95 1.25
C GLU A 118 -8.17 0.44 1.02
N TRP A 119 -7.06 -0.15 1.49
CA TRP A 119 -6.81 -1.58 1.35
C TRP A 119 -7.79 -2.38 2.20
N ARG A 120 -8.02 -1.96 3.44
CA ARG A 120 -9.02 -2.60 4.32
C ARG A 120 -10.43 -2.52 3.76
N LYS A 121 -10.81 -1.37 3.16
CA LYS A 121 -12.08 -1.21 2.47
C LYS A 121 -12.20 -2.16 1.27
N LEU A 122 -11.14 -2.26 0.46
CA LEU A 122 -11.12 -3.13 -0.71
C LEU A 122 -11.16 -4.62 -0.34
N MET A 123 -10.49 -5.00 0.75
CA MET A 123 -10.54 -6.35 1.30
C MET A 123 -11.95 -6.71 1.80
N GLY A 124 -12.63 -5.79 2.47
CA GLY A 124 -13.91 -6.02 3.15
C GLY A 124 -13.76 -6.57 4.57
N PRO A 125 -14.87 -6.75 5.32
CA PRO A 125 -14.84 -7.24 6.70
C PRO A 125 -14.30 -8.67 6.84
N THR A 126 -13.73 -8.99 8.01
CA THR A 126 -13.13 -10.32 8.27
C THR A 126 -14.16 -11.45 8.29
N LYS A 127 -15.41 -11.16 8.69
CA LYS A 127 -16.51 -12.13 8.81
C LYS A 127 -17.06 -12.48 7.42
N VAL A 128 -16.54 -13.54 6.80
CA VAL A 128 -16.78 -13.84 5.38
C VAL A 128 -18.25 -14.08 5.08
N PHE A 129 -18.95 -14.85 5.91
CA PHE A 129 -20.38 -15.13 5.71
C PHE A 129 -21.22 -13.85 5.68
N LYS A 130 -20.98 -12.92 6.62
CA LYS A 130 -21.64 -11.62 6.67
C LYS A 130 -21.23 -10.73 5.48
N THR A 131 -19.94 -10.75 5.13
CA THR A 131 -19.37 -9.96 4.03
C THR A 131 -19.96 -10.35 2.68
N ARG A 132 -20.21 -11.64 2.43
CA ARG A 132 -20.86 -12.11 1.20
C ARG A 132 -22.27 -11.56 1.02
N LEU A 133 -22.98 -11.27 2.10
CA LEU A 133 -24.33 -10.71 2.06
C LEU A 133 -24.30 -9.19 1.95
N GLU A 134 -23.48 -8.53 2.76
CA GLU A 134 -23.52 -7.07 2.90
C GLU A 134 -22.59 -6.34 1.92
N GLN A 135 -21.47 -6.96 1.55
CA GLN A 135 -20.42 -6.36 0.73
C GLN A 135 -19.85 -7.40 -0.28
N PRO A 136 -20.70 -8.01 -1.14
CA PRO A 136 -20.32 -9.12 -2.01
C PRO A 136 -19.19 -8.78 -2.99
N ASN A 137 -19.03 -7.50 -3.34
CA ASN A 137 -18.06 -7.03 -4.32
C ASN A 137 -16.65 -6.80 -3.73
N THR A 138 -16.46 -6.99 -2.43
CA THR A 138 -15.13 -6.92 -1.78
C THR A 138 -14.33 -8.19 -2.04
N ILE A 139 -13.00 -8.13 -1.89
CA ILE A 139 -12.14 -9.31 -2.10
C ILE A 139 -12.57 -10.49 -1.20
N ARG A 140 -12.91 -10.22 0.06
CA ARG A 140 -13.41 -11.24 0.99
C ARG A 140 -14.81 -11.75 0.64
N GLY A 141 -15.65 -10.89 0.07
CA GLY A 141 -16.97 -11.29 -0.44
C GLY A 141 -16.84 -12.28 -1.60
N ILE A 142 -15.95 -12.00 -2.54
CA ILE A 142 -15.75 -12.81 -3.75
C ILE A 142 -14.97 -14.10 -3.45
N PHE A 143 -13.82 -13.98 -2.78
CA PHE A 143 -12.83 -15.07 -2.67
C PHE A 143 -12.75 -15.71 -1.29
N GLY A 144 -13.31 -15.10 -0.25
CA GLY A 144 -13.26 -15.64 1.11
C GLY A 144 -14.08 -16.91 1.22
N LEU A 145 -13.59 -17.92 1.94
CA LEU A 145 -14.26 -19.19 2.23
C LEU A 145 -14.74 -19.28 3.69
N THR A 146 -13.91 -18.83 4.63
CA THR A 146 -14.20 -18.79 6.08
C THR A 146 -13.45 -17.63 6.72
N ASP A 147 -13.74 -17.29 7.98
CA ASP A 147 -13.07 -16.17 8.67
C ASP A 147 -11.53 -16.28 8.69
N THR A 148 -10.96 -17.49 8.77
CA THR A 148 -9.50 -17.69 8.67
C THR A 148 -9.01 -17.76 7.21
N ARG A 149 -9.79 -18.40 6.33
CA ARG A 149 -9.57 -18.48 4.87
C ARG A 149 -10.33 -17.38 4.15
N ASN A 150 -9.96 -16.13 4.43
CA ASN A 150 -10.66 -14.94 3.95
C ASN A 150 -9.88 -14.23 2.82
N ALA A 151 -9.18 -14.97 1.98
CA ALA A 151 -8.33 -14.49 0.88
C ALA A 151 -7.11 -13.62 1.25
N THR A 152 -7.28 -12.57 2.05
CA THR A 152 -6.26 -11.52 2.23
C THR A 152 -6.07 -11.06 3.67
N HIS A 153 -4.86 -10.56 3.95
CA HIS A 153 -4.50 -9.82 5.15
C HIS A 153 -4.01 -8.42 4.77
N GLY A 154 -4.18 -7.46 5.68
CA GLY A 154 -3.61 -6.14 5.59
C GLY A 154 -3.52 -5.49 6.95
N SER A 155 -2.52 -4.64 7.10
CA SER A 155 -2.22 -3.90 8.32
C SER A 155 -3.39 -3.01 8.73
N ASP A 156 -3.49 -2.68 10.01
CA ASP A 156 -4.59 -1.89 10.58
C ASP A 156 -4.22 -0.47 10.97
N SER A 157 -2.92 -0.18 11.05
CA SER A 157 -2.30 1.09 11.46
C SER A 157 -0.93 1.23 10.80
N THR A 158 -0.39 2.45 10.81
CA THR A 158 0.92 2.74 10.22
C THR A 158 2.02 1.98 10.96
N GLU A 159 1.91 1.86 12.27
CA GLU A 159 2.85 1.15 13.14
C GLU A 159 2.86 -0.35 12.82
N THR A 160 1.69 -0.97 12.66
CA THR A 160 1.62 -2.39 12.26
C THR A 160 2.11 -2.56 10.83
N ALA A 161 1.76 -1.67 9.90
CA ALA A 161 2.27 -1.71 8.53
C ALA A 161 3.80 -1.70 8.48
N HIS A 162 4.46 -0.81 9.23
CA HIS A 162 5.91 -0.74 9.27
C HIS A 162 6.54 -2.01 9.83
N ARG A 163 6.06 -2.48 10.99
CA ARG A 163 6.53 -3.72 11.62
C ARG A 163 6.38 -4.93 10.70
N GLU A 164 5.22 -5.06 10.06
CA GLU A 164 4.93 -6.18 9.16
C GLU A 164 5.77 -6.10 7.87
N ILE A 165 5.97 -4.90 7.29
CA ILE A 165 6.83 -4.69 6.13
C ILE A 165 8.28 -5.09 6.44
N GLU A 166 8.83 -4.66 7.57
CA GLU A 166 10.20 -5.00 7.99
C GLU A 166 10.39 -6.52 8.16
N LEU A 167 9.36 -7.21 8.67
CA LEU A 167 9.39 -8.67 8.85
C LEU A 167 9.46 -9.42 7.52
N PHE A 168 8.74 -8.97 6.48
CA PHE A 168 8.72 -9.64 5.18
C PHE A 168 9.77 -9.12 4.19
N PHE A 169 10.19 -7.86 4.33
CA PHE A 169 11.14 -7.19 3.45
C PHE A 169 12.24 -6.48 4.26
N PRO A 170 13.11 -7.21 4.98
CA PRO A 170 14.11 -6.61 5.87
C PRO A 170 15.15 -5.75 5.15
N LYS A 171 15.25 -5.85 3.82
CA LYS A 171 16.13 -5.02 2.99
C LYS A 171 15.45 -3.75 2.46
N PHE A 172 14.15 -3.57 2.72
CA PHE A 172 13.40 -2.39 2.29
C PHE A 172 13.40 -1.35 3.41
N SER A 173 14.02 -0.19 3.17
CA SER A 173 14.00 0.92 4.12
C SER A 173 12.79 1.82 3.86
N ILE A 174 11.80 1.74 4.74
CA ILE A 174 10.60 2.60 4.70
C ILE A 174 11.00 4.08 4.76
N GLN A 175 11.95 4.42 5.62
CA GLN A 175 12.44 5.79 5.78
C GLN A 175 13.06 6.32 4.47
N ASN A 176 13.95 5.54 3.84
CA ASN A 176 14.58 5.94 2.58
C ASN A 176 13.54 6.09 1.47
N TRP A 177 12.53 5.21 1.42
CA TRP A 177 11.46 5.30 0.43
C TRP A 177 10.69 6.62 0.58
N PHE A 178 10.32 7.01 1.81
CA PHE A 178 9.65 8.29 2.07
C PHE A 178 10.52 9.53 1.82
N GLU A 179 11.82 9.42 2.04
CA GLU A 179 12.75 10.54 1.90
C GLU A 179 13.13 10.78 0.43
N TYR A 180 13.40 9.73 -0.33
CA TYR A 180 14.00 9.84 -1.66
C TYR A 180 13.07 9.46 -2.81
N GLU A 181 12.07 8.60 -2.59
CA GLU A 181 11.28 8.01 -3.68
C GLU A 181 9.84 8.53 -3.72
N GLU A 182 9.18 8.67 -2.56
CA GLU A 182 7.73 8.94 -2.45
C GLU A 182 7.29 10.17 -3.25
N PHE A 183 8.09 11.23 -3.25
CA PHE A 183 7.77 12.45 -3.98
C PHE A 183 7.64 12.19 -5.48
N GLU A 184 8.53 11.38 -6.06
CA GLU A 184 8.47 11.03 -7.47
C GLU A 184 7.26 10.16 -7.80
N TRP A 185 6.99 9.16 -6.95
CA TRP A 185 5.81 8.29 -7.06
C TRP A 185 4.51 9.06 -7.05
N ARG A 186 4.42 10.10 -6.20
CA ARG A 186 3.23 10.93 -6.09
C ARG A 186 3.07 11.91 -7.25
N THR A 187 4.16 12.49 -7.76
CA THR A 187 4.09 13.66 -8.67
C THR A 187 4.27 13.33 -10.14
N LYS A 188 5.14 12.38 -10.49
CA LYS A 188 5.47 12.10 -11.90
C LYS A 188 4.40 11.27 -12.58
N ASN A 189 3.74 10.37 -11.85
CA ASN A 189 2.74 9.42 -12.37
C ASN A 189 3.19 8.69 -13.65
N ASP A 190 4.51 8.46 -13.79
CA ASP A 190 5.15 7.89 -14.98
C ASP A 190 5.85 6.58 -14.66
N PHE A 191 5.05 5.58 -14.34
CA PHE A 191 5.48 4.24 -14.00
C PHE A 191 4.79 3.19 -14.87
N ILE A 192 5.41 2.02 -14.98
CA ILE A 192 4.87 0.85 -15.66
C ILE A 192 4.74 -0.31 -14.67
N LEU A 193 3.72 -1.13 -14.87
CA LEU A 193 3.58 -2.38 -14.13
C LEU A 193 4.43 -3.47 -14.80
N ASP A 194 5.46 -3.93 -14.12
CA ASP A 194 6.12 -5.20 -14.43
C ASP A 194 5.19 -6.35 -14.00
N LYS A 195 4.46 -6.93 -14.96
CA LYS A 195 3.51 -8.02 -14.69
C LYS A 195 4.18 -9.34 -14.32
N LYS A 196 5.49 -9.51 -14.56
CA LYS A 196 6.22 -10.71 -14.18
C LYS A 196 6.52 -10.68 -12.68
N GLN A 197 6.96 -9.53 -12.19
CA GLN A 197 7.30 -9.35 -10.77
C GLN A 197 6.15 -8.76 -9.95
N TRP A 198 5.09 -8.29 -10.60
CA TRP A 198 3.98 -7.57 -9.99
C TRP A 198 4.45 -6.37 -9.16
N ILE A 199 5.33 -5.55 -9.73
CA ILE A 199 5.77 -4.28 -9.14
C ILE A 199 5.62 -3.18 -10.16
N HIS A 200 5.37 -1.96 -9.69
CA HIS A 200 5.54 -0.78 -10.53
C HIS A 200 7.01 -0.40 -10.55
N ARG A 201 7.46 0.13 -11.69
CA ARG A 201 8.80 0.70 -11.88
C ARG A 201 8.67 2.05 -12.55
N MET A 202 9.51 3.00 -12.16
CA MET A 202 9.62 4.26 -12.89
C MET A 202 10.14 3.99 -14.30
N LYS A 203 9.55 4.64 -15.32
CA LYS A 203 10.01 4.42 -16.72
C LYS A 203 11.48 4.82 -16.96
N ASN A 204 12.01 5.70 -16.11
CA ASN A 204 13.37 6.24 -16.23
C ASN A 204 14.42 5.44 -15.44
N GLU A 205 14.05 4.36 -14.75
CA GLU A 205 15.00 3.38 -14.23
C GLU A 205 15.56 2.60 -15.42
N LYS A 206 16.69 3.08 -15.98
CA LYS A 206 17.46 2.31 -16.96
C LYS A 206 17.86 0.98 -16.33
N CYS A 207 17.51 -0.12 -17.01
CA CYS A 207 17.99 -1.47 -16.74
C CYS A 207 19.52 -1.53 -16.66
#